data_AF-A0A6L3T5S7-F1
#
_entry.id   AF-A0A6L3T5S7-F1
#
_cell.length_a   1.000
_cell.length_b   1.000
_cell.length_c   1.000
_cell.angle_alpha   90.00
_cell.angle_beta   90.00
_cell.angle_gamma   90.00
#
_symmetry.space_group_name_H-M   'P 1'
#
loop_
_entity.id
_entity.type
_entity.pdbx_description
1 polymer ?
#
loop_
_entity_poly.entity_id
_entity_poly.type
_entity_poly.pdbx_seq_one_letter_code
_entity_poly.pdbx_strand_id
1 'polypeptide(L)'
;MIDIIKALQARNPALGTYILVLRPDSRALAEPDRLTLEAETWMGLRTPGARLSRETVLLAPYPGAPPTERTVTVLAFTEAQHLAAFATAWTADPEPDEEPA
;
A
#
# COMPACT_ATOMS: atom_id res chain seq x y z
N MET A 1 9.93 15.21 -6.27
CA MET A 1 9.04 14.11 -5.83
C MET A 1 7.76 14.74 -5.29
N ILE A 2 6.87 15.21 -6.17
CA ILE A 2 5.52 15.52 -5.72
C ILE A 2 4.88 14.17 -5.46
N ASP A 3 4.61 13.97 -4.19
CA ASP A 3 4.44 12.69 -3.53
C ASP A 3 3.22 11.96 -4.11
N ILE A 4 3.36 10.70 -4.53
CA ILE A 4 2.22 9.87 -4.94
C ILE A 4 1.10 9.92 -3.88
N ILE A 5 1.48 10.04 -2.60
CA ILE A 5 0.58 10.19 -1.46
C ILE A 5 -0.23 11.49 -1.58
N LYS A 6 0.41 12.61 -1.94
CA LYS A 6 -0.30 13.89 -2.15
C LYS A 6 -1.28 13.83 -3.32
N ALA A 7 -0.89 13.17 -4.42
CA ALA A 7 -1.79 12.97 -5.56
C ALA A 7 -3.00 12.11 -5.19
N LEU A 8 -2.78 11.05 -4.42
CA LEU A 8 -3.84 10.18 -3.91
C LEU A 8 -4.77 10.90 -2.93
N GLN A 9 -4.22 11.65 -1.97
CA GLN A 9 -5.02 12.42 -1.01
C GLN A 9 -5.83 13.54 -1.66
N ALA A 10 -5.25 14.21 -2.67
CA ALA A 10 -5.97 15.23 -3.44
C ALA A 10 -7.13 14.63 -4.24
N ARG A 11 -6.95 13.42 -4.79
CA ARG A 11 -7.98 12.70 -5.55
C ARG A 11 -9.07 12.11 -4.64
N ASN A 12 -8.66 11.47 -3.56
CA ASN A 12 -9.54 10.74 -2.65
C ASN A 12 -9.17 11.06 -1.19
N PRO A 13 -9.68 12.17 -0.64
CA PRO A 13 -9.38 12.59 0.73
C PRO A 13 -9.92 11.61 1.79
N ALA A 14 -10.88 10.75 1.42
CA ALA A 14 -11.40 9.74 2.33
C ALA A 14 -10.36 8.68 2.70
N LEU A 15 -9.27 8.53 1.92
CA LEU A 15 -8.16 7.63 2.26
C LEU A 15 -7.44 8.04 3.54
N GLY A 16 -7.60 9.31 3.97
CA GLY A 16 -6.99 9.82 5.18
C GLY A 16 -5.47 9.99 5.08
N THR A 17 -4.84 10.10 6.23
CA THR A 17 -3.42 10.48 6.34
C THR A 17 -2.48 9.28 6.23
N TYR A 18 -2.89 8.13 6.77
CA TYR A 18 -2.04 6.95 6.88
C TYR A 18 -2.36 5.99 5.74
N ILE A 19 -1.64 6.14 4.63
CA ILE A 19 -1.85 5.31 3.45
C ILE A 19 -0.55 4.63 3.03
N LEU A 20 -0.68 3.41 2.54
CA LEU A 20 0.40 2.61 1.98
C LEU A 20 0.05 2.23 0.55
N VAL A 21 0.93 2.52 -0.40
CA VAL A 21 0.77 2.10 -1.79
C VAL A 21 1.41 0.73 -1.96
N LEU A 22 0.61 -0.27 -2.32
CA LEU A 22 1.09 -1.61 -2.60
C LEU A 22 1.57 -1.71 -4.04
N ARG A 23 2.71 -2.38 -4.23
CA ARG A 23 3.14 -2.78 -5.58
C ARG A 23 2.23 -3.89 -6.11
N PRO A 24 2.05 -4.01 -7.43
CA PRO A 24 1.24 -5.07 -8.04
C PRO A 24 1.75 -6.48 -7.75
N ASP A 25 3.04 -6.63 -7.46
CA ASP A 25 3.71 -7.88 -7.08
C ASP A 25 3.78 -8.11 -5.55
N SER A 26 3.04 -7.32 -4.75
CA SER A 26 3.03 -7.46 -3.30
C SER A 26 2.48 -8.83 -2.88
N ARG A 27 3.17 -9.52 -1.98
CA ARG A 27 2.75 -10.81 -1.41
C ARG A 27 1.42 -10.76 -0.65
N ALA A 28 1.00 -9.55 -0.23
CA ALA A 28 -0.29 -9.36 0.43
C ALA A 28 -1.48 -9.42 -0.54
N LEU A 29 -1.24 -9.33 -1.85
CA LEU A 29 -2.28 -9.29 -2.88
C LEU A 29 -2.44 -10.66 -3.56
N ALA A 30 -3.67 -11.16 -3.59
CA ALA A 30 -4.07 -12.26 -4.46
C ALA A 30 -4.38 -11.73 -5.87
N GLU A 31 -4.99 -10.55 -5.95
CA GLU A 31 -5.29 -9.83 -7.18
C GLU A 31 -5.05 -8.33 -6.96
N PRO A 32 -4.97 -7.50 -8.02
CA PRO A 32 -4.72 -6.06 -7.85
C PRO A 32 -5.73 -5.32 -6.96
N ASP A 33 -6.93 -5.86 -6.78
CA ASP A 33 -8.00 -5.29 -5.94
C ASP A 33 -8.39 -6.22 -4.78
N ARG A 34 -7.55 -7.23 -4.48
CA ARG A 34 -7.89 -8.25 -3.49
C ARG A 34 -6.67 -8.71 -2.71
N LEU A 35 -6.76 -8.63 -1.39
CA LEU A 35 -5.77 -9.21 -0.49
C LEU A 35 -5.84 -10.74 -0.52
N THR A 36 -4.76 -11.41 -0.15
CA THR A 36 -4.78 -12.85 0.13
C THR A 36 -5.60 -13.13 1.38
N LEU A 37 -6.18 -14.33 1.51
CA LEU A 37 -6.97 -14.70 2.69
C LEU A 37 -6.18 -14.52 4.01
N GLU A 38 -4.88 -14.83 3.97
CA GLU A 38 -3.98 -14.64 5.11
C GLU A 38 -3.83 -13.15 5.46
N ALA A 39 -3.60 -12.29 4.47
CA ALA A 39 -3.50 -10.84 4.66
C ALA A 39 -4.83 -10.23 5.11
N GLU A 40 -5.97 -10.65 4.54
CA GLU A 40 -7.31 -10.21 4.96
C GLU A 40 -7.57 -10.55 6.43
N THR A 41 -7.29 -11.81 6.82
CA THR A 41 -7.51 -12.28 8.19
C THR A 41 -6.60 -11.54 9.17
N TRP A 42 -5.32 -11.39 8.83
CA TRP A 42 -4.36 -10.64 9.64
C TRP A 42 -4.79 -9.18 9.80
N MET A 43 -5.21 -8.53 8.71
CA MET A 43 -5.64 -7.14 8.69
C MET A 43 -6.90 -6.93 9.54
N GLY A 44 -7.87 -7.85 9.45
CA GLY A 44 -9.10 -7.81 10.26
C GLY A 44 -8.83 -7.91 11.76
N LEU A 45 -7.78 -8.61 12.18
CA LEU A 45 -7.41 -8.77 13.58
C LEU A 45 -6.53 -7.64 14.12
N ARG A 46 -5.60 -7.12 13.31
CA ARG A 46 -4.52 -6.24 13.77
C ARG A 46 -4.67 -4.78 13.38
N THR A 47 -5.49 -4.49 12.39
CA THR A 47 -5.67 -3.14 11.86
C THR A 47 -7.15 -2.85 11.63
N PRO A 48 -7.96 -2.75 12.71
CA PRO A 48 -9.39 -2.51 12.59
C PRO A 48 -9.65 -1.18 11.87
N GLY A 49 -10.55 -1.23 10.88
CA GLY A 49 -10.88 -0.07 10.04
C GLY A 49 -9.90 0.18 8.88
N ALA A 50 -8.87 -0.64 8.70
CA ALA A 50 -8.07 -0.61 7.49
C ALA A 50 -8.90 -1.02 6.27
N ARG A 51 -8.65 -0.37 5.13
CA ARG A 51 -9.40 -0.60 3.90
C ARG A 51 -8.49 -0.63 2.68
N LEU A 52 -8.77 -1.58 1.79
CA LEU A 52 -8.15 -1.65 0.47
C LEU A 52 -8.95 -0.78 -0.52
N SER A 53 -8.25 -0.07 -1.40
CA SER A 53 -8.84 0.76 -2.42
C SER A 53 -7.94 0.83 -3.64
N ARG A 54 -8.52 0.80 -4.84
CA ARG A 54 -7.79 0.95 -6.09
C ARG A 54 -8.00 2.33 -6.67
N GLU A 55 -6.89 3.04 -6.89
CA GLU A 55 -6.89 4.46 -7.21
C GLU A 55 -6.13 4.73 -8.51
N THR A 56 -6.74 5.49 -9.41
CA THR A 56 -6.12 5.93 -10.67
C THR A 56 -5.64 7.37 -10.53
N VAL A 57 -4.34 7.58 -10.48
CA VAL A 57 -3.74 8.91 -10.32
C VAL A 57 -2.92 9.30 -11.53
N LEU A 58 -2.87 10.60 -11.82
CA LEU A 58 -1.94 11.16 -12.78
C LEU A 58 -0.57 11.33 -12.10
N LEU A 59 0.39 10.51 -12.50
CA LEU A 59 1.74 10.54 -11.95
C LEU A 59 2.76 10.73 -13.06
N ALA A 60 3.64 11.72 -12.89
CA ALA A 60 4.82 11.85 -13.73
C ALA A 60 5.84 10.76 -13.34
N PRO A 61 6.34 9.93 -14.29
CA PRO A 61 7.28 8.86 -13.97
C PRO A 61 8.62 9.38 -13.43
N TYR A 62 9.00 10.61 -13.78
CA TYR A 62 10.19 11.31 -13.28
C TYR A 62 9.98 12.83 -13.36
N PRO A 63 10.77 13.65 -12.63
CA PRO A 63 10.66 15.11 -12.69
C PRO A 63 10.81 15.63 -14.13
N GLY A 64 9.85 16.45 -14.57
CA GLY A 64 9.83 17.03 -15.93
C GLY A 64 9.14 16.16 -17.00
N ALA A 65 8.77 14.92 -16.69
CA ALA A 65 7.94 14.09 -17.59
C ALA A 65 6.47 14.56 -17.59
N PRO A 66 5.74 14.38 -18.70
CA PRO A 66 4.29 14.54 -18.69
C PRO A 66 3.65 13.50 -17.75
N PRO A 67 2.65 13.89 -16.93
CA PRO A 67 1.94 12.95 -16.08
C PRO A 67 1.17 11.93 -16.91
N THR A 68 1.15 10.68 -16.45
CA THR A 68 0.40 9.58 -17.06
C THR A 68 -0.51 8.94 -16.03
N GLU A 69 -1.66 8.45 -16.48
CA GLU A 69 -2.60 7.70 -15.63
C GLU A 69 -1.95 6.41 -15.14
N ARG A 70 -1.94 6.21 -13.83
CA ARG A 70 -1.48 5.00 -13.18
C ARG A 70 -2.51 4.54 -12.17
N THR A 71 -2.94 3.30 -12.34
CA THR A 71 -3.76 2.61 -11.35
C THR A 71 -2.86 1.98 -10.31
N VAL A 72 -3.07 2.34 -9.05
CA VAL A 72 -2.32 1.84 -7.90
C VAL A 72 -3.26 1.27 -6.86
N THR A 73 -2.76 0.31 -6.09
CA THR A 73 -3.51 -0.31 -5.00
C THR A 73 -3.06 0.34 -3.70
N VAL A 74 -4.01 0.79 -2.90
CA VAL A 74 -3.77 1.59 -1.70
C VAL A 74 -4.45 0.93 -0.51
N LEU A 75 -3.71 0.77 0.58
CA LEU A 75 -4.26 0.48 1.90
C LEU A 75 -4.32 1.77 2.70
N ALA A 76 -5.51 2.11 3.17
CA ALA A 76 -5.73 3.23 4.08
C ALA A 76 -5.95 2.70 5.49
N PHE A 77 -5.29 3.33 6.45
CA PHE A 77 -5.30 2.97 7.87
C PHE A 77 -5.83 4.13 8.71
N THR A 78 -6.43 3.78 9.84
CA THR A 78 -6.92 4.73 10.83
C THR A 78 -5.79 5.32 11.68
N GLU A 79 -4.74 4.53 11.93
CA GLU A 79 -3.65 4.87 12.82
C GLU A 79 -2.29 4.56 12.19
N ALA A 80 -1.27 5.34 12.56
CA ALA A 80 0.10 5.15 12.09
C ALA A 80 0.67 3.79 12.53
N GLN A 81 0.32 3.32 13.74
CA GLN A 81 0.78 2.03 14.26
C GLN A 81 0.25 0.87 13.41
N HIS A 82 -1.01 0.96 12.95
CA HIS A 82 -1.61 -0.05 12.08
C HIS A 82 -0.89 -0.12 10.72
N LEU A 83 -0.60 1.04 10.13
CA LEU A 83 0.18 1.10 8.89
C LEU A 83 1.56 0.47 9.08
N ALA A 84 2.28 0.87 10.14
CA ALA A 84 3.62 0.35 10.42
C ALA A 84 3.60 -1.16 10.64
N ALA A 85 2.65 -1.67 11.42
CA ALA A 85 2.49 -3.11 11.65
C ALA A 85 2.24 -3.87 10.35
N PHE A 86 1.37 -3.35 9.47
CA PHE A 86 1.11 -3.98 8.18
C PHE A 86 2.34 -3.96 7.29
N ALA A 87 3.02 -2.82 7.17
CA ALA A 87 4.24 -2.69 6.38
C ALA A 87 5.31 -3.68 6.84
N THR A 88 5.56 -3.79 8.14
CA THR A 88 6.51 -4.77 8.68
C THR A 88 6.10 -6.21 8.36
N ALA A 89 4.82 -6.55 8.54
CA ALA A 89 4.35 -7.91 8.31
C ALA A 89 4.31 -8.32 6.84
N TRP A 90 4.11 -7.38 5.91
CA TRP A 90 3.77 -7.70 4.51
C TRP A 90 4.71 -7.12 3.46
N THR A 91 5.53 -6.14 3.80
CA THR A 91 6.44 -5.46 2.86
C THR A 91 7.91 -5.58 3.21
N ALA A 92 8.25 -6.19 4.36
CA ALA A 92 9.61 -6.60 4.64
C ALA A 92 10.05 -7.69 3.65
N ASP A 93 11.21 -7.49 3.03
CA ASP A 93 11.91 -8.54 2.29
C ASP A 93 12.23 -9.68 3.28
N PRO A 94 12.10 -10.96 2.89
CA PRO A 94 12.60 -12.03 3.75
C PRO A 94 14.09 -11.76 3.99
N GLU A 95 14.50 -11.63 5.27
CA GLU A 95 15.92 -11.72 5.59
C GLU A 95 16.42 -13.05 4.99
N PRO A 96 17.52 -13.06 4.22
CA PRO A 96 18.08 -14.34 3.78
C PRO A 96 18.35 -15.14 5.04
N ASP A 97 17.77 -16.34 5.15
CA ASP A 97 18.09 -17.31 6.19
C ASP A 97 19.62 -17.34 6.32
N GLU A 98 20.15 -16.90 7.46
CA GLU A 98 21.55 -17.16 7.81
C GLU A 98 21.72 -18.68 7.79
N GLU A 99 22.32 -19.21 6.72
CA GLU A 99 22.73 -20.60 6.61
C GLU A 99 23.58 -20.93 7.84
N PRO A 100 23.15 -21.83 8.75
CA PRO A 100 24.01 -22.25 9.83
C PRO A 100 25.19 -23.03 9.24
N ALA A 101 26.39 -22.52 9.54
CA ALA A 101 27.70 -23.04 9.11
C ALA A 101 28.00 -24.47 9.58
#